data_AF-A0A1Y5DC69-F1
#
_entry.id   AF-A0A1Y5DC69-F1
#
_cell.length_a   1.000
_cell.length_b   1.000
_cell.length_c   1.000
_cell.angle_alpha   90.00
_cell.angle_beta   90.00
_cell.angle_gamma   90.00
#
_symmetry.space_group_name_H-M   'P 1'
#
loop_
_entity.id
_entity.type
_entity.pdbx_description
1 polymer ?
#
loop_
_entity_poly.entity_id
_entity_poly.type
_entity_poly.pdbx_seq_one_letter_code
_entity_poly.pdbx_strand_id
1 'polypeptide(L)'
;MKHWDGIEAFVEVVRQGSFSAAAEKLQVSASHISRLVSQLEKRLDSTLLFRTTRSIRLSEAGSLYYQQCSQLLDSIDSAEEMVTSLNQAPVGHLRISCATTFGERFIAPKVNDFLLTHPKIQLDLHLTNREVDLIDEGYDLAIRLGTLKSSSLLARRLCDRVEYVCASAHYIARFGMPHTLSELSKHNCLQGSK
;
A
#
# COMPACT_ATOMS: atom_id res chain seq x y z
N MET A 1 -13.24 7.58 33.87
CA MET A 1 -12.01 6.80 33.59
C MET A 1 -12.35 5.82 32.49
N LYS A 2 -11.57 5.82 31.39
CA LYS A 2 -11.91 4.96 30.25
C LYS A 2 -11.52 3.52 30.62
N HIS A 3 -12.34 2.56 30.20
CA HIS A 3 -12.11 1.13 30.43
C HIS A 3 -10.72 0.66 29.97
N TRP A 4 -10.17 1.35 28.97
CA TRP A 4 -8.93 1.08 28.27
C TRP A 4 -7.66 1.46 29.04
N ASP A 5 -7.70 2.50 29.88
CA ASP A 5 -6.53 3.01 30.61
C ASP A 5 -5.91 1.92 31.51
N GLY A 6 -6.74 1.05 32.08
CA GLY A 6 -6.29 -0.08 32.89
C GLY A 6 -5.61 -1.20 32.09
N ILE A 7 -6.08 -1.44 30.87
CA ILE A 7 -5.56 -2.47 29.97
C ILE A 7 -4.19 -2.05 29.45
N GLU A 8 -4.07 -0.80 28.98
CA GLU A 8 -2.83 -0.22 28.50
C GLU A 8 -1.77 -0.19 29.62
N ALA A 9 -2.15 0.27 30.82
CA ALA A 9 -1.27 0.25 31.99
C ALA A 9 -0.77 -1.16 32.33
N PHE A 10 -1.63 -2.17 32.29
CA PHE A 10 -1.24 -3.55 32.55
C PHE A 10 -0.29 -4.10 31.49
N VAL A 11 -0.62 -3.93 30.20
CA VAL A 11 0.22 -4.40 29.09
C VAL A 11 1.60 -3.74 29.14
N GLU A 12 1.67 -2.44 29.43
CA GLU A 12 2.94 -1.73 29.48
C GLU A 12 3.80 -2.14 30.69
N VAL A 13 3.19 -2.39 31.85
CA VAL A 13 3.89 -2.94 33.02
C VAL A 13 4.54 -4.29 32.70
N VAL A 14 3.84 -5.14 31.95
CA VAL A 14 4.36 -6.44 31.53
C VAL A 14 5.48 -6.30 30.51
N ARG A 15 5.32 -5.43 29.49
CA ARG A 15 6.34 -5.16 28.47
C ARG A 15 7.64 -4.62 29.05
N GLN A 16 7.54 -3.68 30.00
CA GLN A 16 8.71 -3.05 30.62
C GLN A 16 9.26 -3.83 31.83
N GLY A 17 8.50 -4.79 32.35
CA GLY A 17 8.85 -5.54 33.57
C GLY A 17 8.86 -4.69 34.86
N SER A 18 8.40 -3.44 34.80
CA SER A 18 8.43 -2.49 35.92
C SER A 18 7.29 -1.46 35.86
N PHE A 19 6.68 -1.19 37.01
CA PHE A 19 5.69 -0.12 37.16
C PHE A 19 6.28 1.27 36.91
N SER A 20 7.52 1.50 37.31
CA SER A 20 8.18 2.80 37.11
C SER A 20 8.48 3.05 35.63
N ALA A 21 9.00 2.04 34.92
CA ALA A 21 9.30 2.15 33.49
C ALA A 21 8.03 2.31 32.64
N ALA A 22 6.94 1.60 32.99
CA ALA A 22 5.65 1.79 32.35
C ALA A 22 5.07 3.19 32.59
N ALA A 23 5.24 3.72 33.81
CA ALA A 23 4.78 5.05 34.18
C ALA A 23 5.53 6.16 33.42
N GLU A 24 6.84 6.00 33.23
CA GLU A 24 7.66 6.90 32.38
C GLU A 24 7.17 6.89 30.93
N LYS A 25 6.95 5.70 30.35
CA LYS A 25 6.48 5.59 28.97
C LYS A 25 5.08 6.18 28.76
N LEU A 26 4.17 5.96 29.71
CA LEU A 26 2.81 6.49 29.67
C LEU A 26 2.69 7.93 30.22
N GLN A 27 3.80 8.57 30.59
CA GLN A 27 3.87 9.94 31.11
C GLN A 27 2.95 10.21 32.31
N VAL A 28 2.86 9.24 33.23
CA VAL A 28 2.06 9.34 34.46
C VAL A 28 2.86 8.87 35.67
N SER A 29 2.32 9.03 36.88
CA SER A 29 2.97 8.51 38.10
C SER A 29 2.83 6.98 38.25
N ALA A 30 3.84 6.31 38.82
CA ALA A 30 3.77 4.88 39.12
C ALA A 30 2.62 4.49 40.06
N SER A 31 2.22 5.39 40.97
CA SER A 31 1.05 5.20 41.84
C SER A 31 -0.26 5.19 41.03
N HIS A 32 -0.35 5.98 39.96
CA HIS A 32 -1.48 5.96 39.04
C HIS A 32 -1.56 4.62 38.28
N ILE A 33 -0.45 4.16 37.69
CA ILE A 33 -0.39 2.85 37.01
C ILE A 33 -0.77 1.72 37.96
N SER A 34 -0.22 1.71 39.19
CA SER A 34 -0.57 0.71 40.20
C SER A 34 -2.07 0.69 40.51
N ARG A 35 -2.69 1.87 40.65
CA ARG A 35 -4.13 2.01 40.86
C ARG A 35 -4.95 1.51 39.67
N LEU A 36 -4.54 1.81 38.45
CA LEU A 36 -5.19 1.35 37.21
C LEU A 36 -5.18 -0.18 37.11
N VAL A 37 -4.01 -0.80 37.32
CA VAL A 37 -3.87 -2.27 37.29
C VAL A 37 -4.69 -2.91 38.41
N SER A 38 -4.65 -2.38 39.64
CA SER A 38 -5.46 -2.94 40.73
C SER A 38 -6.96 -2.78 40.51
N GLN A 39 -7.41 -1.74 39.82
CA GLN A 39 -8.82 -1.60 39.43
C GLN A 39 -9.20 -2.58 38.31
N LEU A 40 -8.29 -2.83 37.37
CA LEU A 40 -8.46 -3.85 36.35
C LEU A 40 -8.60 -5.25 36.97
N GLU A 41 -7.70 -5.62 37.89
CA GLU A 41 -7.73 -6.90 38.60
C GLU A 41 -9.05 -7.08 39.38
N LYS A 42 -9.51 -6.03 40.08
CA LYS A 42 -10.81 -6.02 40.77
C LYS A 42 -11.99 -6.18 39.81
N ARG A 43 -11.94 -5.56 38.64
CA ARG A 43 -13.01 -5.64 37.63
C ARG A 43 -13.10 -7.04 37.03
N LEU A 44 -11.98 -7.71 36.85
CA LEU A 44 -11.91 -9.06 36.30
C LEU A 44 -12.08 -10.16 37.36
N ASP A 45 -12.17 -9.76 38.65
CA ASP A 45 -12.14 -10.67 39.80
C ASP A 45 -11.00 -11.69 39.71
N SER A 46 -9.82 -11.21 39.31
CA SER A 46 -8.66 -12.06 39.03
C SER A 46 -7.35 -11.29 39.24
N THR A 47 -6.39 -11.93 39.92
CA THR A 47 -5.02 -11.42 40.04
C THR A 47 -4.29 -11.65 38.72
N LEU A 48 -3.80 -10.59 38.09
CA LEU A 48 -3.05 -10.67 36.83
C LEU A 48 -1.54 -10.66 37.09
N LEU A 49 -1.08 -9.95 38.14
CA LEU A 49 0.34 -9.80 38.47
C LEU A 49 0.65 -10.21 39.91
N PHE A 50 1.62 -11.10 40.07
CA PHE A 50 2.29 -11.31 41.35
C PHE A 50 3.39 -10.27 41.52
N ARG A 51 3.22 -9.40 42.53
CA ARG A 51 4.15 -8.32 42.85
C ARG A 51 5.06 -8.77 43.98
N THR A 52 6.37 -8.83 43.72
CA THR A 52 7.39 -8.95 44.76
C THR A 52 8.26 -7.70 44.75
N THR A 53 8.96 -7.42 45.85
CA THR A 53 9.89 -6.27 45.96
C THR A 53 11.04 -6.31 44.95
N ARG A 54 11.25 -7.44 44.26
CA ARG A 54 12.34 -7.64 43.28
C ARG A 54 11.87 -8.00 41.87
N SER A 55 10.63 -8.42 41.67
CA SER A 55 10.16 -8.88 40.36
C SER A 55 8.65 -8.84 40.21
N ILE A 56 8.22 -8.64 38.96
CA ILE A 56 6.84 -8.79 38.52
C ILE A 56 6.74 -10.14 37.81
N ARG A 57 5.76 -10.95 38.17
CA ARG A 57 5.43 -12.19 37.46
C ARG A 57 3.97 -12.20 37.06
N LEU A 58 3.67 -12.70 35.87
CA LEU A 58 2.30 -12.93 35.43
C LEU A 58 1.70 -14.12 36.16
N SER A 59 0.41 -14.03 36.49
CA SER A 59 -0.40 -15.20 36.79
C SER A 59 -0.78 -15.92 35.49
N GLU A 60 -1.44 -17.08 35.60
CA GLU A 60 -2.02 -17.77 34.44
C GLU A 60 -3.06 -16.88 33.73
N ALA A 61 -3.99 -16.29 34.50
CA ALA A 61 -4.97 -15.33 33.98
C ALA A 61 -4.29 -14.09 33.38
N GLY A 62 -3.23 -13.58 34.00
CA GLY A 62 -2.42 -12.49 33.49
C GLY A 62 -1.78 -12.81 32.13
N SER A 63 -1.23 -14.01 31.98
CA SER A 63 -0.58 -14.44 30.74
C SER A 63 -1.57 -14.53 29.58
N LEU A 64 -2.73 -15.13 29.82
CA LEU A 64 -3.81 -15.20 28.82
C LEU A 64 -4.32 -13.80 28.44
N TYR A 65 -4.56 -12.95 29.45
CA TYR A 65 -5.09 -11.60 29.25
C TYR A 65 -4.09 -10.70 28.51
N TYR A 66 -2.79 -10.81 28.84
CA TYR A 66 -1.72 -10.09 28.16
C TYR A 66 -1.64 -10.48 26.68
N GLN A 67 -1.66 -11.78 26.37
CA GLN A 67 -1.58 -12.26 24.99
C GLN A 67 -2.70 -11.67 24.12
N GLN A 68 -3.93 -11.63 24.64
CA GLN A 68 -5.07 -11.07 23.91
C GLN A 68 -5.03 -9.54 23.82
N CYS A 69 -4.74 -8.86 24.93
CA CYS A 69 -4.81 -7.40 24.97
C CYS A 69 -3.64 -6.72 24.23
N SER A 70 -2.44 -7.30 24.27
CA SER A 70 -1.28 -6.78 23.53
C SER A 70 -1.53 -6.79 22.02
N GLN A 71 -2.09 -7.87 21.48
CA GLN A 71 -2.45 -7.97 20.06
C GLN A 71 -3.50 -6.91 19.66
N LEU A 72 -4.49 -6.67 20.51
CA LEU A 72 -5.52 -5.66 20.26
C LEU A 72 -4.94 -4.24 20.26
N LEU A 73 -4.06 -3.93 21.21
CA LEU A 73 -3.38 -2.62 21.26
C LEU A 73 -2.48 -2.43 20.04
N ASP A 74 -1.69 -3.43 19.66
CA ASP A 74 -0.84 -3.37 18.46
C ASP A 74 -1.68 -3.18 17.18
N SER A 75 -2.88 -3.76 17.14
CA SER A 75 -3.81 -3.57 16.02
C SER A 75 -4.39 -2.16 15.95
N ILE A 76 -4.63 -1.53 17.11
CA ILE A 76 -5.07 -0.12 17.20
C ILE A 76 -3.93 0.79 16.73
N ASP A 77 -2.72 0.59 17.26
CA ASP A 77 -1.53 1.35 16.86
C ASP A 77 -1.29 1.24 15.35
N SER A 78 -1.38 0.03 14.78
CA SER A 78 -1.26 -0.18 13.35
C SER A 78 -2.36 0.53 12.54
N ALA A 79 -3.60 0.56 13.03
CA ALA A 79 -4.68 1.30 12.39
C ALA A 79 -4.43 2.82 12.41
N GLU A 80 -3.92 3.35 13.51
CA GLU A 80 -3.53 4.75 13.63
C GLU A 80 -2.34 5.09 12.74
N GLU A 81 -1.35 4.21 12.62
CA GLU A 81 -0.22 4.34 11.70
C GLU A 81 -0.67 4.31 10.23
N MET A 82 -1.62 3.46 9.87
CA MET A 82 -2.21 3.44 8.53
C MET A 82 -2.92 4.76 8.19
N VAL A 83 -3.61 5.37 9.15
CA VAL A 83 -4.25 6.69 8.96
C VAL A 83 -3.20 7.81 8.93
N THR A 84 -2.15 7.71 9.73
CA THR A 84 -1.10 8.74 9.80
C THR A 84 -0.20 8.70 8.56
N SER A 85 0.05 7.52 8.00
CA SER A 85 0.78 7.33 6.75
C SER A 85 0.02 7.84 5.51
N LEU A 86 -1.32 7.88 5.55
CA LEU A 86 -2.12 8.58 4.52
C LEU A 86 -1.84 10.10 4.48
N ASN A 87 -1.37 10.70 5.59
CA ASN A 87 -1.06 12.13 5.68
C ASN A 87 0.42 12.45 5.39
N GLN A 88 1.28 11.46 5.20
CA GLN A 88 2.67 11.71 4.82
C GLN A 88 2.78 11.79 3.30
N ALA A 89 3.35 12.89 2.79
CA ALA A 89 3.61 13.04 1.36
C ALA A 89 4.44 11.83 0.87
N PRO A 90 4.03 11.14 -0.20
CA PRO A 90 4.70 9.93 -0.66
C PRO A 90 6.16 10.22 -1.01
N VAL A 91 7.05 9.32 -0.60
CA VAL A 91 8.51 9.41 -0.78
C VAL A 91 9.06 8.08 -1.29
N GLY A 92 10.18 8.10 -2.00
CA GLY A 92 10.89 6.88 -2.43
C GLY A 92 11.03 6.74 -3.95
N HIS A 93 11.40 5.53 -4.39
CA HIS A 93 11.62 5.22 -5.81
C HIS A 93 10.42 4.48 -6.39
N LEU A 94 10.01 4.87 -7.60
CA LEU A 94 8.92 4.23 -8.34
C LEU A 94 9.42 3.83 -9.74
N ARG A 95 9.42 2.54 -10.06
CA ARG A 95 9.83 2.02 -11.37
C ARG A 95 8.61 1.63 -12.18
N ILE A 96 8.38 2.34 -13.29
CA ILE A 96 7.21 2.16 -14.14
C ILE A 96 7.65 1.70 -15.53
N SER A 97 6.99 0.67 -16.07
CA SER A 97 7.12 0.32 -17.49
C SER A 97 5.87 0.69 -18.27
N CYS A 98 6.01 1.30 -19.45
CA CYS A 98 4.88 1.68 -20.29
C CYS A 98 5.12 1.41 -21.78
N ALA A 99 4.07 1.06 -22.53
CA ALA A 99 4.15 0.90 -23.97
C ALA A 99 4.62 2.20 -24.63
N THR A 100 5.64 2.15 -25.49
CA THR A 100 6.46 3.32 -25.84
C THR A 100 5.62 4.52 -26.31
N THR A 101 4.85 4.37 -27.39
CA THR A 101 4.08 5.48 -27.98
C THR A 101 2.99 6.01 -27.04
N PHE A 102 2.36 5.13 -26.26
CA PHE A 102 1.34 5.54 -25.30
C PHE A 102 1.97 6.27 -24.11
N GLY A 103 3.12 5.77 -23.65
CA GLY A 103 3.90 6.33 -22.57
C GLY A 103 4.40 7.73 -22.87
N GLU A 104 5.02 7.94 -24.03
CA GLU A 104 5.50 9.25 -24.47
C GLU A 104 4.36 10.27 -24.58
N ARG A 105 3.24 9.89 -25.20
CA ARG A 105 2.17 10.83 -25.53
C ARG A 105 1.26 11.15 -24.35
N PHE A 106 0.98 10.18 -23.48
CA PHE A 106 -0.06 10.31 -22.44
C PHE A 106 0.46 10.17 -21.01
N ILE A 107 1.44 9.27 -20.77
CA ILE A 107 1.91 8.98 -19.41
C ILE A 107 2.98 9.96 -18.96
N ALA A 108 3.99 10.24 -19.79
CA ALA A 108 5.11 11.11 -19.43
C ALA A 108 4.66 12.52 -18.98
N PRO A 109 3.69 13.20 -19.64
CA PRO A 109 3.16 14.46 -19.13
C PRO A 109 2.48 14.34 -17.77
N LYS A 110 1.75 13.24 -17.52
CA LYS A 110 1.06 13.01 -16.24
C LYS A 110 2.02 12.66 -15.12
N VAL A 111 3.09 11.92 -15.44
CA VAL A 111 4.20 11.67 -14.54
C VAL A 111 4.87 12.99 -14.14
N ASN A 112 5.07 13.91 -15.08
CA ASN A 112 5.59 15.23 -14.76
C ASN A 112 4.68 16.01 -13.78
N ASP A 113 3.37 16.07 -14.06
CA ASP A 113 2.39 16.70 -13.17
C ASP A 113 2.41 16.06 -11.75
N PHE A 114 2.55 14.73 -11.70
CA PHE A 114 2.63 13.96 -10.46
C PHE A 114 3.91 14.28 -9.66
N LEU A 115 5.07 14.33 -10.31
CA LEU A 115 6.35 14.64 -9.67
C LEU A 115 6.42 16.08 -9.14
N LEU A 116 5.75 17.03 -9.82
CA LEU A 116 5.61 18.40 -9.32
C LEU A 116 4.80 18.46 -8.03
N THR A 117 3.81 17.58 -7.87
CA THR A 117 2.98 17.49 -6.65
C THR A 117 3.69 16.69 -5.55
N HIS A 118 4.55 15.75 -5.92
CA HIS A 118 5.26 14.84 -5.00
C HIS A 118 6.78 14.86 -5.24
N PRO A 119 7.48 15.96 -4.89
CA PRO A 119 8.88 16.17 -5.27
C PRO A 119 9.88 15.24 -4.56
N LYS A 120 9.42 14.48 -3.56
CA LYS A 120 10.24 13.50 -2.81
C LYS A 120 10.20 12.10 -3.44
N ILE A 121 9.46 11.92 -4.54
CA ILE A 121 9.46 10.70 -5.33
C ILE A 121 10.53 10.82 -6.41
N GLN A 122 11.34 9.77 -6.54
CA GLN A 122 12.21 9.54 -7.69
C GLN A 122 11.55 8.49 -8.58
N LEU A 123 11.51 8.71 -9.88
CA LEU A 123 10.76 7.85 -10.79
C LEU A 123 11.61 7.43 -11.99
N ASP A 124 11.67 6.12 -12.22
CA ASP A 124 12.30 5.52 -13.40
C ASP A 124 11.21 5.07 -14.37
N LEU A 125 11.05 5.80 -15.48
CA LEU A 125 10.08 5.50 -16.51
C LEU A 125 10.74 4.77 -17.69
N HIS A 126 10.42 3.49 -17.85
CA HIS A 126 10.91 2.65 -18.93
C HIS A 126 9.87 2.52 -20.04
N LEU A 127 10.14 3.14 -21.18
CA LEU A 127 9.26 3.13 -22.35
C LEU A 127 9.67 2.00 -23.30
N THR A 128 8.98 0.86 -23.22
CA THR A 128 9.27 -0.34 -24.00
C THR A 128 8.00 -1.08 -24.38
N ASN A 129 8.00 -1.71 -25.56
CA ASN A 129 6.91 -2.60 -25.99
C ASN A 129 7.14 -4.07 -25.60
N ARG A 130 8.30 -4.39 -24.99
CA ARG A 130 8.57 -5.73 -24.45
C ARG A 130 7.62 -6.05 -23.29
N GLU A 131 7.11 -7.28 -23.25
CA GLU A 131 6.45 -7.82 -22.06
C GLU A 131 7.51 -7.94 -20.94
N VAL A 132 7.33 -7.19 -19.86
CA VAL A 132 8.27 -7.16 -18.72
C VAL A 132 7.68 -8.00 -17.59
N ASP A 133 8.54 -8.70 -16.86
CA ASP A 133 8.14 -9.32 -15.60
C ASP A 133 8.23 -8.28 -14.47
N LEU A 134 7.09 -7.93 -13.88
CA LEU A 134 7.04 -6.94 -12.81
C LEU A 134 7.82 -7.38 -11.58
N ILE A 135 7.78 -8.68 -11.25
CA ILE A 135 8.38 -9.22 -10.04
C ILE A 135 9.88 -9.40 -10.25
N ASP A 136 10.27 -10.13 -11.29
CA ASP A 136 11.67 -10.49 -11.50
C ASP A 136 12.53 -9.29 -11.92
N GLU A 137 11.96 -8.31 -12.63
CA GLU A 137 12.69 -7.11 -13.08
C GLU A 137 12.56 -5.92 -12.10
N GLY A 138 11.77 -6.08 -11.04
CA GLY A 138 11.58 -5.08 -9.99
C GLY A 138 10.89 -3.80 -10.49
N TYR A 139 9.77 -3.95 -11.19
CA TYR A 139 8.88 -2.83 -11.54
C TYR A 139 7.70 -2.80 -10.56
N ASP A 140 7.29 -1.59 -10.18
CA ASP A 140 6.13 -1.40 -9.31
C ASP A 140 4.83 -1.34 -10.12
N LEU A 141 4.90 -0.88 -11.37
CA LEU A 141 3.74 -0.67 -12.24
C LEU A 141 4.07 -0.92 -13.71
N ALA A 142 3.18 -1.61 -14.42
CA ALA A 142 3.22 -1.73 -15.88
C ALA A 142 1.93 -1.19 -16.50
N ILE A 143 2.07 -0.27 -17.46
CA ILE A 143 0.97 0.30 -18.24
C ILE A 143 1.06 -0.28 -19.65
N ARG A 144 0.18 -1.24 -19.94
CA ARG A 144 0.19 -2.03 -21.18
C ARG A 144 -1.16 -1.98 -21.88
N LEU A 145 -1.11 -2.25 -23.18
CA LEU A 145 -2.28 -2.47 -24.02
C LEU A 145 -2.68 -3.95 -23.95
N GLY A 146 -3.98 -4.23 -23.91
CA GLY A 146 -4.52 -5.59 -23.92
C GLY A 146 -4.98 -6.09 -22.54
N THR A 147 -5.31 -7.37 -22.47
CA THR A 147 -5.80 -8.03 -21.26
C THR A 147 -4.66 -8.72 -20.54
N LEU A 148 -4.59 -8.54 -19.22
CA LEU A 148 -3.67 -9.29 -18.38
C LEU A 148 -3.99 -10.79 -18.49
N LYS A 149 -3.00 -11.60 -18.89
CA LYS A 149 -3.11 -13.07 -18.81
C LYS A 149 -3.23 -13.48 -17.35
N SER A 150 -3.86 -14.63 -17.07
CA SER A 150 -4.06 -15.14 -15.70
C SER A 150 -2.77 -15.04 -14.87
N SER A 151 -2.75 -14.12 -13.91
CA SER A 151 -1.64 -13.91 -12.98
C SER A 151 -2.19 -13.44 -11.63
N SER A 152 -1.35 -13.46 -10.60
CA SER A 152 -1.65 -12.89 -9.28
C SER A 152 -1.61 -11.36 -9.27
N LEU A 153 -1.25 -10.72 -10.38
CA LEU A 153 -1.14 -9.27 -10.47
C LEU A 153 -2.52 -8.62 -10.54
N LEU A 154 -2.65 -7.48 -9.88
CA LEU A 154 -3.85 -6.66 -9.96
C LEU A 154 -3.85 -5.82 -11.25
N ALA A 155 -4.91 -5.91 -12.03
CA ALA A 155 -5.11 -5.10 -13.23
C ALA A 155 -6.22 -4.07 -13.04
N ARG A 156 -5.98 -2.85 -13.52
CA ARG A 156 -6.98 -1.79 -13.60
C ARG A 156 -7.05 -1.25 -15.02
N ARG A 157 -8.25 -1.27 -15.63
CA ARG A 157 -8.48 -0.64 -16.94
C ARG A 157 -8.38 0.89 -16.80
N LEU A 158 -7.57 1.52 -17.63
CA LEU A 158 -7.36 2.97 -17.64
C LEU A 158 -8.23 3.68 -18.67
N CYS A 159 -8.30 3.15 -19.89
CA CYS A 159 -9.06 3.73 -20.99
C CYS A 159 -9.31 2.69 -22.08
N ASP A 160 -10.13 3.08 -23.05
CA ASP A 160 -10.34 2.33 -24.29
C ASP A 160 -9.45 2.83 -25.41
N ARG A 161 -9.21 1.94 -26.38
CA ARG A 161 -8.53 2.26 -27.63
C ARG A 161 -9.42 1.89 -28.79
N VAL A 162 -9.51 2.80 -29.76
CA VAL A 162 -10.13 2.57 -31.06
C VAL A 162 -9.03 2.57 -32.10
N GLU A 163 -9.02 1.56 -32.96
CA GLU A 163 -8.13 1.50 -34.11
C GLU A 163 -8.85 2.06 -35.34
N TYR A 164 -8.11 2.84 -36.13
CA TYR A 164 -8.63 3.44 -37.36
C TYR A 164 -7.81 2.93 -38.54
N VAL A 165 -8.49 2.61 -39.63
CA VAL A 165 -7.86 2.39 -40.93
C VAL A 165 -7.73 3.75 -41.61
N CYS A 166 -6.51 4.16 -41.89
CA CYS A 166 -6.20 5.47 -42.43
C CYS A 166 -5.37 5.36 -43.72
N ALA A 167 -5.55 6.31 -44.62
CA ALA A 167 -4.73 6.48 -45.81
C ALA A 167 -4.53 7.97 -46.09
N SER A 168 -3.42 8.33 -46.74
CA SER A 168 -3.22 9.71 -47.18
C SER A 168 -4.16 10.05 -48.33
N ALA A 169 -4.59 11.31 -48.42
CA ALA A 169 -5.45 11.77 -49.52
C ALA A 169 -4.83 11.49 -50.89
N HIS A 170 -3.50 11.63 -51.01
CA HIS A 170 -2.77 11.34 -52.24
C HIS A 170 -2.84 9.85 -52.64
N TYR A 171 -2.75 8.93 -51.67
CA TYR A 171 -2.86 7.50 -51.94
C TYR A 171 -4.25 7.14 -52.49
N ILE A 172 -5.30 7.65 -51.84
CA ILE A 172 -6.70 7.41 -52.25
C ILE A 172 -6.98 7.98 -53.64
N ALA A 173 -6.46 9.17 -53.96
CA ALA A 173 -6.62 9.77 -55.28
C ALA A 173 -6.01 8.92 -56.41
N ARG A 174 -4.94 8.17 -56.13
CA ARG A 174 -4.23 7.35 -57.11
C ARG A 174 -4.74 5.91 -57.19
N PHE A 175 -5.14 5.32 -56.06
CA PHE A 175 -5.45 3.89 -55.95
C PHE A 175 -6.92 3.60 -55.62
N GLY A 176 -7.75 4.63 -55.43
CA GLY A 176 -9.16 4.50 -55.06
C GLY A 176 -9.36 4.33 -53.54
N MET A 177 -10.61 4.55 -53.10
CA MET A 177 -11.02 4.31 -51.71
C MET A 177 -11.59 2.90 -51.57
N PRO A 178 -11.09 2.07 -50.63
CA PRO A 178 -11.72 0.79 -50.36
C PRO A 178 -13.06 1.02 -49.65
N HIS A 179 -14.11 0.36 -50.14
CA HIS A 179 -15.46 0.40 -49.56
C HIS A 179 -15.79 -0.85 -48.75
N THR A 180 -15.00 -1.92 -48.92
CA THR A 180 -15.15 -3.17 -48.16
C THR A 180 -13.80 -3.67 -47.65
N LEU A 181 -13.80 -4.47 -46.58
CA LEU A 181 -12.56 -5.03 -46.02
C LEU A 181 -11.82 -5.93 -47.01
N SER A 182 -12.55 -6.67 -47.85
CA SER A 182 -11.98 -7.58 -48.85
C SER A 182 -11.14 -6.84 -49.91
N GLU A 183 -11.45 -5.57 -50.19
CA GLU A 183 -10.71 -4.75 -51.14
C GLU A 183 -9.31 -4.37 -50.62
N LEU A 184 -9.05 -4.43 -49.31
CA LEU A 184 -7.73 -4.15 -48.74
C LEU A 184 -6.64 -5.07 -49.29
N SER A 185 -7.00 -6.27 -49.75
CA SER A 185 -6.08 -7.19 -50.45
C SER A 185 -5.49 -6.61 -51.74
N LYS A 186 -6.13 -5.60 -52.33
CA LYS A 186 -5.69 -4.89 -53.52
C LYS A 186 -4.92 -3.60 -53.20
N HIS A 187 -4.81 -3.25 -51.92
CA HIS A 187 -4.10 -2.06 -51.45
C HIS A 187 -2.78 -2.42 -50.78
N ASN A 188 -1.82 -1.49 -50.84
CA ASN A 188 -0.56 -1.64 -50.14
C ASN A 188 -0.75 -1.29 -48.67
N CYS A 189 -0.97 -2.30 -47.84
CA CYS A 189 -1.26 -2.12 -46.42
C CYS A 189 0.03 -2.10 -45.60
N LEU A 190 0.28 -0.98 -44.90
CA LEU A 190 1.32 -0.92 -43.88
C LEU A 190 0.79 -1.54 -42.59
N GLN A 191 1.37 -2.66 -42.19
CA GLN A 191 0.98 -3.36 -40.96
C GLN A 191 1.87 -2.87 -39.81
N GLY A 192 1.23 -2.44 -38.71
CA GLY A 192 1.94 -2.09 -37.48
C GLY A 192 2.49 -3.32 -36.77
N SER A 193 3.54 -3.14 -35.96
CA SER A 193 4.04 -4.16 -35.04
C SER A 193 2.93 -4.50 -34.03
N LYS A 194 2.59 -5.78 -33.90
CA LYS A 194 1.74 -6.27 -32.81
C LYS A 194 2.45 -6.19 -31.47
#